data_AF-E1QTL4-F1
#
_entry.id   AF-E1QTL4-F1
#
_cell.length_a   1.000
_cell.length_b   1.000
_cell.length_c   1.000
_cell.angle_alpha   90.00
_cell.angle_beta   90.00
_cell.angle_gamma   90.00
#
_symmetry.space_group_name_H-M   'P 1'
#
loop_
_entity.id
_entity.type
_entity.pdbx_description
1 polymer ?
#
loop_
_entity_poly.entity_id
_entity_poly.type
_entity_poly.pdbx_seq_one_letter_code
_entity_poly.pdbx_strand_id
1 'polypeptide(L)'
;MSQIKIEEVKPTFERVGLHSHIKGLGVRDGKVQFSADGFVGQVEAREAAYYVVKMIRAGKFGGKGVLIVGPPGTGKTALAIGIARELGPDTPFVQISAAEVYSMEIKKTEFLTRALRSAIGVRIREWRRVYEGVVKSLDIQYGRHPYNPYAQIPRSATITLATKDEEKRLRVPAEIAAQLIELGVEEGDVIWIDEETGRVFVQGKGEGGETYDIYVKKKIEVPKGPVYKEKEITRFFTLNDLDIYQARQQGLLSAMIFGFAAEEREIPNDVRKAVDEFVMKLISDGKGELVPGVLFIDDVHMLDIETWAYLSRAMESELSPILILATNRGITKIRGTDVESPHGVPLDMLDRLIIIRTKPYTADEVREIIKIRAREEKVSLTNDALEELTKIGTEESLRYAIQLLAPAQLRAQEVGHKEIAKEDVEYVKRLFLSVKESVQYVKEYENYFLR
;
A
#
# COMPACT_ATOMS: atom_id res chain seq x y z
N MET A 1 -31.27 -5.47 16.75
CA MET A 1 -29.91 -4.99 16.41
C MET A 1 -29.20 -6.12 15.70
N SER A 2 -29.21 -6.13 14.37
CA SER A 2 -28.50 -7.13 13.56
C SER A 2 -27.01 -6.98 13.82
N GLN A 3 -26.34 -8.05 14.27
CA GLN A 3 -24.89 -8.09 14.39
C GLN A 3 -24.29 -7.91 13.00
N ILE A 4 -23.53 -6.84 12.79
CA ILE A 4 -22.77 -6.60 11.57
C ILE A 4 -21.72 -7.71 11.48
N LYS A 5 -21.94 -8.66 10.58
CA LYS A 5 -20.95 -9.71 10.29
C LYS A 5 -19.89 -9.10 9.38
N ILE A 6 -18.83 -8.59 10.00
CA ILE A 6 -17.67 -8.03 9.31
C ILE A 6 -16.82 -9.20 8.81
N GLU A 7 -16.84 -9.44 7.50
CA GLU A 7 -15.95 -10.40 6.85
C GLU A 7 -14.66 -9.71 6.41
N GLU A 8 -13.54 -10.39 6.62
CA GLU A 8 -12.21 -9.93 6.25
C GLU A 8 -12.09 -9.85 4.73
N VAL A 9 -11.94 -8.63 4.20
CA VAL A 9 -11.51 -8.42 2.82
C VAL A 9 -10.03 -8.78 2.78
N LYS A 10 -9.68 -9.87 2.08
CA LYS A 10 -8.29 -10.28 1.90
C LYS A 10 -7.46 -9.08 1.43
N PRO A 11 -6.25 -8.87 1.98
CA PRO A 11 -5.42 -7.73 1.60
C PRO A 11 -5.21 -7.76 0.10
N THR A 12 -5.57 -6.65 -0.55
CA THR A 12 -5.29 -6.39 -1.95
C THR A 12 -3.80 -6.61 -2.16
N PHE A 13 -3.45 -7.56 -3.04
CA PHE A 13 -2.07 -7.83 -3.44
C PHE A 13 -1.35 -6.47 -3.65
N GLU A 14 -0.37 -6.14 -2.80
CA GLU A 14 0.56 -5.03 -3.08
C GLU A 14 1.21 -5.37 -4.43
N ARG A 15 0.76 -4.72 -5.51
CA ARG A 15 1.50 -4.73 -6.78
C ARG A 15 2.89 -4.24 -6.43
N VAL A 16 3.92 -5.03 -6.73
CA VAL A 16 5.32 -4.65 -6.58
C VAL A 16 5.56 -3.40 -7.44
N GLY A 17 5.37 -2.23 -6.83
CA GLY A 17 5.56 -0.95 -7.48
C GLY A 17 7.03 -0.63 -7.63
N LEU A 18 7.35 0.32 -8.52
CA LEU A 18 8.71 0.83 -8.81
C LEU A 18 9.47 1.31 -7.56
N HIS A 19 8.79 1.48 -6.43
CA HIS A 19 9.29 1.98 -5.15
C HIS A 19 9.08 1.03 -3.95
N SER A 20 8.82 -0.27 -4.19
CA SER A 20 8.71 -1.29 -3.13
C SER A 20 9.96 -1.44 -2.25
N HIS A 21 11.12 -1.02 -2.75
CA HIS A 21 12.40 -1.00 -2.03
C HIS A 21 12.47 0.09 -0.94
N ILE A 22 11.61 1.13 -1.00
CA ILE A 22 11.60 2.23 -0.04
C ILE A 22 10.88 1.79 1.24
N LYS A 23 11.62 1.72 2.34
CA LYS A 23 11.13 1.28 3.66
C LYS A 23 10.93 2.41 4.66
N GLY A 24 11.38 3.62 4.34
CA GLY A 24 11.30 4.79 5.21
C GLY A 24 12.12 5.96 4.66
N LEU A 25 12.31 7.01 5.45
CA LEU A 25 13.12 8.17 5.06
C LEU A 25 14.63 7.96 5.30
N GLY A 26 15.04 6.83 5.87
CA GLY A 26 16.45 6.55 6.13
C GLY A 26 17.01 7.34 7.31
N VAL A 27 16.20 7.53 8.36
CA VAL A 27 16.58 8.29 9.55
C VAL A 27 17.17 7.36 10.60
N ARG A 28 18.30 7.76 11.20
CA ARG A 28 18.93 7.11 12.36
C ARG A 28 19.31 8.19 13.36
N ASP A 29 18.95 8.01 14.63
CA ASP A 29 19.19 8.98 15.71
C ASP A 29 18.74 10.42 15.38
N GLY A 30 17.61 10.53 14.67
CA GLY A 30 17.04 11.81 14.25
C GLY A 30 17.76 12.50 13.09
N LYS A 31 18.76 11.86 12.48
CA LYS A 31 19.50 12.36 11.31
C LYS A 31 19.27 11.49 10.08
N VAL A 32 19.06 12.13 8.94
CA VAL A 32 18.94 11.47 7.63
C VAL A 32 20.30 10.94 7.21
N GLN A 33 20.39 9.65 6.94
CA GLN A 33 21.60 9.00 6.45
C GLN A 33 21.69 9.10 4.93
N PHE A 34 22.91 9.24 4.38
CA PHE A 34 23.10 9.35 2.93
C PHE A 34 22.45 8.20 2.15
N SER A 35 22.61 6.96 2.63
CA SER A 35 21.97 5.77 2.08
C SER A 35 21.38 4.92 3.21
N ALA A 36 20.05 4.79 3.26
CA ALA A 36 19.34 3.98 4.25
C ALA A 36 17.87 3.75 3.83
N ASP A 37 17.30 2.63 4.26
CA ASP A 37 15.89 2.26 4.05
C ASP A 37 15.42 2.34 2.58
N GLY A 38 16.33 2.00 1.65
CA GLY A 38 16.09 2.04 0.20
C GLY A 38 16.27 3.41 -0.44
N PHE A 39 16.47 4.47 0.35
CA PHE A 39 16.73 5.82 -0.13
C PHE A 39 18.22 6.12 -0.24
N VAL A 40 18.61 6.82 -1.31
CA VAL A 40 19.96 7.36 -1.52
C VAL A 40 19.86 8.85 -1.81
N GLY A 41 20.70 9.65 -1.15
CA GLY A 41 20.81 11.07 -1.48
C GLY A 41 19.59 11.90 -1.07
N GLN A 42 19.32 13.01 -1.76
CA GLN A 42 18.19 13.93 -1.46
C GLN A 42 18.09 14.29 0.04
N VAL A 43 19.24 14.46 0.71
CA VAL A 43 19.30 14.58 2.18
C VAL A 43 18.46 15.75 2.67
N GLU A 44 18.55 16.92 2.03
CA GLU A 44 17.75 18.10 2.37
C GLU A 44 16.24 17.85 2.24
N ALA A 45 15.80 17.22 1.14
CA ALA A 45 14.39 16.96 0.91
C ALA A 45 13.83 15.91 1.88
N ARG A 46 14.63 14.89 2.22
CA ARG A 46 14.30 13.89 3.24
C ARG A 46 14.29 14.46 4.64
N GLU A 47 15.17 15.41 4.95
CA GLU A 47 15.17 16.10 6.23
C GLU A 47 13.90 16.96 6.38
N ALA A 48 13.53 17.72 5.34
CA ALA A 48 12.27 18.45 5.30
C ALA A 48 11.05 17.52 5.46
N ALA A 49 11.05 16.38 4.76
CA ALA A 49 10.02 15.34 4.90
C ALA A 49 9.96 14.76 6.32
N TYR A 50 11.11 14.58 6.97
CA TYR A 50 11.15 14.11 8.36
C TYR A 50 10.58 15.15 9.34
N TYR A 51 10.80 16.44 9.11
CA TYR A 51 10.12 17.49 9.88
C TYR A 51 8.61 17.48 9.66
N VAL A 52 8.13 17.20 8.45
CA VAL A 52 6.70 16.99 8.19
C VAL A 52 6.16 15.83 9.05
N VAL A 53 6.83 14.69 9.06
CA VAL A 53 6.45 13.55 9.91
C VAL A 53 6.41 13.94 11.39
N LYS A 54 7.39 14.71 11.88
CA LYS A 54 7.39 15.23 13.26
C LYS A 54 6.20 16.15 13.54
N MET A 55 5.86 17.05 12.62
CA MET A 55 4.72 17.95 12.76
C MET A 55 3.39 17.18 12.80
N ILE A 56 3.26 16.15 11.96
CA ILE A 56 2.09 15.27 11.95
C ILE A 56 1.95 14.55 13.29
N ARG A 57 3.01 13.89 13.76
CA ARG A 57 3.01 13.19 15.06
C ARG A 57 2.75 14.13 16.24
N ALA A 58 3.13 15.40 16.13
CA ALA A 58 2.87 16.42 17.14
C ALA A 58 1.48 17.07 17.04
N GLY A 59 0.64 16.67 16.07
CA GLY A 59 -0.70 17.26 15.86
C GLY A 59 -0.69 18.69 15.30
N LYS A 60 0.44 19.16 14.74
CA LYS A 60 0.64 20.54 14.26
C LYS A 60 0.49 20.69 12.73
N PHE A 61 -0.12 19.70 12.08
CA PHE A 61 -0.24 19.60 10.62
C PHE A 61 -1.67 19.78 10.09
N GLY A 62 -2.65 20.08 10.95
CA GLY A 62 -4.05 20.26 10.54
C GLY A 62 -4.21 21.37 9.48
N GLY A 63 -5.05 21.11 8.46
CA GLY A 63 -5.34 22.06 7.37
C GLY A 63 -4.18 22.34 6.41
N LYS A 64 -3.09 21.58 6.49
CA LYS A 64 -1.89 21.75 5.63
C LYS A 64 -1.70 20.54 4.73
N GLY A 65 -1.08 20.77 3.58
CA GLY A 65 -0.61 19.72 2.67
C GLY A 65 0.87 19.87 2.38
N VAL A 66 1.44 18.91 1.68
CA VAL A 66 2.83 18.96 1.19
C VAL A 66 2.80 19.09 -0.32
N LEU A 67 3.62 19.98 -0.88
CA LEU A 67 3.88 20.04 -2.31
C LEU A 67 5.34 19.69 -2.57
N ILE A 68 5.59 18.54 -3.20
CA ILE A 68 6.91 18.11 -3.61
C ILE A 68 7.16 18.60 -5.03
N VAL A 69 8.11 19.51 -5.19
CA VAL A 69 8.46 20.10 -6.50
C VAL A 69 9.85 19.67 -6.92
N GLY A 70 10.02 19.46 -8.22
CA GLY A 70 11.35 19.29 -8.82
C GLY A 70 11.32 18.52 -10.14
N PRO A 71 12.47 18.44 -10.83
CA PRO A 71 12.57 17.81 -12.14
C PRO A 71 12.03 16.37 -12.19
N PRO A 72 11.70 15.84 -13.37
CA PRO A 72 11.40 14.43 -13.52
C PRO A 72 12.56 13.55 -13.03
N GLY A 73 12.25 12.44 -12.37
CA GLY A 73 13.27 11.47 -11.94
C GLY A 73 14.02 11.80 -10.64
N THR A 74 13.67 12.85 -9.90
CA THR A 74 14.33 13.24 -8.63
C THR A 74 13.76 12.55 -7.37
N GLY A 75 12.92 11.52 -7.53
CA GLY A 75 12.43 10.72 -6.40
C GLY A 75 11.23 11.32 -5.64
N LYS A 76 10.41 12.18 -6.25
CA LYS A 76 9.22 12.77 -5.60
C LYS A 76 8.25 11.72 -5.04
N THR A 77 7.87 10.74 -5.86
CA THR A 77 7.01 9.61 -5.46
C THR A 77 7.66 8.77 -4.36
N ALA A 78 8.97 8.50 -4.47
CA ALA A 78 9.72 7.80 -3.43
C ALA A 78 9.66 8.55 -2.10
N LEU A 79 9.78 9.88 -2.12
CA LEU A 79 9.76 10.72 -0.92
C LEU A 79 8.39 10.67 -0.24
N ALA A 80 7.30 10.69 -1.01
CA ALA A 80 5.94 10.54 -0.49
C ALA A 80 5.74 9.17 0.18
N ILE A 81 6.21 8.09 -0.45
CA ILE A 81 6.19 6.73 0.13
C ILE A 81 7.03 6.68 1.40
N GLY A 82 8.21 7.31 1.39
CA GLY A 82 9.08 7.43 2.56
C GLY A 82 8.38 8.09 3.74
N ILE A 83 7.66 9.20 3.50
CA ILE A 83 6.85 9.89 4.53
C ILE A 83 5.80 8.94 5.10
N ALA A 84 5.05 8.24 4.24
CA ALA A 84 4.00 7.31 4.68
C ALA A 84 4.57 6.16 5.53
N ARG A 85 5.67 5.53 5.10
CA ARG A 85 6.31 4.45 5.85
C ARG A 85 6.91 4.93 7.17
N GLU A 86 7.41 6.17 7.21
CA GLU A 86 7.91 6.78 8.45
C GLU A 86 6.75 7.10 9.42
N LEU A 87 5.54 7.40 8.94
CA LEU A 87 4.36 7.57 9.82
C LEU A 87 3.95 6.25 10.49
N GLY A 88 4.03 5.14 9.76
CA GLY A 88 3.84 3.80 10.30
C GLY A 88 3.65 2.74 9.21
N PRO A 89 3.90 1.45 9.52
CA PRO A 89 3.68 0.37 8.56
C PRO A 89 2.20 0.22 8.15
N ASP A 90 1.29 0.53 9.08
CA ASP A 90 -0.17 0.43 8.89
C ASP A 90 -0.79 1.72 8.33
N THR A 91 0.01 2.73 8.00
CA THR A 91 -0.49 4.00 7.46
C THR A 91 -1.02 3.76 6.04
N PRO A 92 -2.33 3.97 5.77
CA PRO A 92 -2.86 3.85 4.41
C PRO A 92 -2.11 4.79 3.46
N PHE A 93 -1.74 4.30 2.28
CA PHE A 93 -1.12 5.11 1.24
C PHE A 93 -1.90 4.92 -0.06
N VAL A 94 -2.56 5.99 -0.50
CA VAL A 94 -3.29 6.02 -1.77
C VAL A 94 -2.50 6.87 -2.74
N GLN A 95 -2.13 6.30 -3.88
CA GLN A 95 -1.48 7.02 -4.97
C GLN A 95 -2.44 7.12 -6.15
N ILE A 96 -2.61 8.33 -6.67
CA ILE A 96 -3.35 8.61 -7.91
C ILE A 96 -2.54 9.55 -8.79
N SER A 97 -2.63 9.40 -10.11
CA SER A 97 -2.24 10.48 -11.03
C SER A 97 -3.38 11.50 -11.14
N ALA A 98 -3.05 12.79 -11.21
CA ALA A 98 -4.02 13.85 -11.47
C ALA A 98 -4.86 13.60 -12.74
N ALA A 99 -4.30 12.90 -13.75
CA ALA A 99 -5.03 12.55 -14.96
C ALA A 99 -6.14 11.50 -14.71
N GLU A 100 -6.01 10.64 -13.70
CA GLU A 100 -6.99 9.58 -13.38
C GLU A 100 -8.32 10.15 -12.87
N VAL A 101 -8.31 11.38 -12.36
CA VAL A 101 -9.53 12.08 -11.90
C VAL A 101 -10.54 12.26 -13.03
N TYR A 102 -10.07 12.33 -14.27
CA TYR A 102 -10.90 12.49 -15.46
C TYR A 102 -11.36 11.13 -15.99
N SER A 103 -12.49 10.64 -15.45
CA SER A 103 -13.14 9.42 -15.91
C SER A 103 -14.46 9.71 -16.61
N MET A 104 -14.82 8.86 -17.59
CA MET A 104 -16.15 8.86 -18.21
C MET A 104 -17.19 8.12 -17.38
N GLU A 105 -16.76 7.23 -16.48
CA GLU A 105 -17.65 6.33 -15.73
C GLU A 105 -18.04 6.89 -14.37
N ILE A 106 -17.15 7.69 -13.76
CA ILE A 106 -17.29 8.21 -12.40
C ILE A 106 -17.01 9.72 -12.43
N LYS A 107 -17.83 10.51 -11.73
CA LYS A 107 -17.60 11.95 -11.60
C LYS A 107 -16.28 12.24 -10.88
N LYS A 108 -15.61 13.33 -11.28
CA LYS A 108 -14.36 13.84 -10.67
C LYS A 108 -14.44 13.89 -9.14
N THR A 109 -15.54 14.44 -8.61
CA THR A 109 -15.77 14.57 -7.17
C THR A 109 -15.94 13.23 -6.47
N GLU A 110 -16.64 12.27 -7.08
CA GLU A 110 -16.82 10.93 -6.52
C GLU A 110 -15.49 10.17 -6.49
N PHE A 111 -14.70 10.24 -7.57
CA PHE A 111 -13.37 9.64 -7.63
C PHE A 111 -12.47 10.19 -6.51
N LEU A 112 -12.41 11.51 -6.36
CA LEU A 112 -11.63 12.15 -5.30
C LEU A 112 -12.16 11.81 -3.90
N THR A 113 -13.48 11.73 -3.73
CA THR A 113 -14.06 11.33 -2.44
C THR A 113 -13.60 9.93 -2.05
N ARG A 114 -13.63 8.97 -2.99
CA ARG A 114 -13.14 7.61 -2.75
C ARG A 114 -11.65 7.59 -2.44
N ALA A 115 -10.85 8.36 -3.16
CA ALA A 115 -9.41 8.44 -2.90
C ALA A 115 -9.11 9.00 -1.50
N LEU A 116 -9.79 10.07 -1.10
CA LEU A 116 -9.68 10.66 0.24
C LEU A 116 -10.09 9.68 1.34
N ARG A 117 -11.24 9.01 1.16
CA ARG A 117 -11.77 8.05 2.14
C ARG A 117 -10.96 6.75 2.20
N SER A 118 -10.35 6.34 1.10
CA SER A 118 -9.40 5.20 1.08
C SER A 118 -8.09 5.53 1.80
N ALA A 119 -7.74 6.81 1.92
CA ALA A 119 -6.55 7.24 2.64
C ALA A 119 -6.78 7.41 4.16
N ILE A 120 -7.95 7.05 4.68
CA ILE A 120 -8.24 7.12 6.11
C ILE A 120 -8.57 5.73 6.62
N GLY A 121 -7.72 5.22 7.51
CA GLY A 121 -7.90 3.94 8.16
C GLY A 121 -8.71 4.06 9.45
N VAL A 122 -9.42 3.00 9.78
CA VAL A 122 -10.13 2.76 11.04
C VAL A 122 -9.62 1.43 11.57
N ARG A 123 -8.93 1.47 12.71
CA ARG A 123 -8.51 0.26 13.42
C ARG A 123 -9.54 -0.04 14.50
N ILE A 124 -10.24 -1.15 14.36
CA ILE A 124 -11.27 -1.61 15.29
C ILE A 124 -10.65 -2.67 16.20
N ARG A 125 -10.81 -2.52 17.51
CA ARG A 125 -10.33 -3.43 18.54
C ARG A 125 -11.53 -4.09 19.21
N GLU A 126 -11.56 -5.40 19.17
CA GLU A 126 -12.65 -6.19 19.74
C GLU A 126 -12.09 -7.28 20.64
N TRP A 127 -12.57 -7.35 21.88
CA TRP A 127 -12.23 -8.43 22.80
C TRP A 127 -13.17 -9.60 22.55
N ARG A 128 -12.59 -10.77 22.19
CA ARG A 128 -13.33 -12.02 22.01
C ARG A 128 -12.85 -13.05 23.01
N ARG A 129 -13.77 -13.88 23.50
CA ARG A 129 -13.43 -15.08 24.25
C ARG A 129 -13.10 -16.19 23.28
N VAL A 130 -11.92 -16.78 23.43
CA VAL A 130 -11.39 -17.75 22.49
C VAL A 130 -10.77 -18.94 23.22
N TYR A 131 -10.74 -20.07 22.53
CA TYR A 131 -9.88 -21.19 22.86
C TYR A 131 -8.65 -21.14 21.94
N GLU A 132 -7.48 -20.79 22.48
CA GLU A 132 -6.24 -20.66 21.72
C GLU A 132 -5.17 -21.63 22.23
N GLY A 133 -4.47 -22.31 21.31
CA GLY A 133 -3.38 -23.20 21.67
C GLY A 133 -2.81 -23.95 20.46
N VAL A 134 -1.72 -24.66 20.69
CA VAL A 134 -1.20 -25.65 19.75
C VAL A 134 -2.07 -26.91 19.80
N VAL A 135 -2.43 -27.46 18.64
CA VAL A 135 -3.16 -28.71 18.51
C VAL A 135 -2.23 -29.86 18.90
N LYS A 136 -2.55 -30.54 20.01
CA LYS A 136 -1.83 -31.72 20.48
C LYS A 136 -2.41 -33.02 19.94
N SER A 137 -3.72 -33.06 19.76
CA SER A 137 -4.42 -34.20 19.16
C SER A 137 -5.71 -33.73 18.52
N LEU A 138 -6.07 -34.32 17.38
CA LEU A 138 -7.32 -34.04 16.69
C LEU A 138 -7.98 -35.36 16.25
N ASP A 139 -9.12 -35.68 16.85
CA ASP A 139 -9.94 -36.85 16.49
C ASP A 139 -11.27 -36.40 15.88
N ILE A 140 -11.49 -36.65 14.60
CA ILE A 140 -12.71 -36.28 13.89
C ILE A 140 -13.65 -37.48 13.81
N GLN A 141 -14.87 -37.30 14.33
CA GLN A 141 -15.90 -38.32 14.32
C GLN A 141 -16.76 -38.16 13.06
N TYR A 142 -16.72 -39.15 12.18
CA TYR A 142 -17.47 -39.17 10.93
C TYR A 142 -18.80 -39.93 11.06
N GLY A 143 -19.83 -39.46 10.36
CA GLY A 143 -21.12 -40.13 10.21
C GLY A 143 -21.50 -40.28 8.74
N ARG A 144 -22.48 -41.14 8.45
CA ARG A 144 -23.01 -41.31 7.08
C ARG A 144 -23.80 -40.09 6.64
N HIS A 145 -23.63 -39.68 5.38
CA HIS A 145 -24.40 -38.59 4.78
C HIS A 145 -25.87 -39.00 4.58
N PRO A 146 -26.87 -38.17 4.95
CA PRO A 146 -28.30 -38.54 4.88
C PRO A 146 -28.80 -38.93 3.48
N TYR A 147 -28.22 -38.34 2.43
CA TYR A 147 -28.67 -38.49 1.04
C TYR A 147 -27.64 -39.15 0.10
N ASN A 148 -26.44 -39.48 0.60
CA ASN A 148 -25.38 -40.09 -0.21
C ASN A 148 -24.73 -41.21 0.60
N PRO A 149 -25.11 -42.48 0.35
CA PRO A 149 -24.60 -43.64 1.10
C PRO A 149 -23.08 -43.82 1.04
N TYR A 150 -22.42 -43.21 0.05
CA TYR A 150 -20.98 -43.32 -0.19
C TYR A 150 -20.17 -42.14 0.38
N ALA A 151 -20.84 -41.13 0.96
CA ALA A 151 -20.18 -39.97 1.56
C ALA A 151 -20.24 -40.01 3.08
N GLN A 152 -19.12 -39.66 3.73
CA GLN A 152 -19.04 -39.44 5.16
C GLN A 152 -18.94 -37.94 5.43
N ILE A 153 -19.60 -37.48 6.50
CA ILE A 153 -19.56 -36.10 6.96
C ILE A 153 -19.07 -36.01 8.41
N PRO A 154 -18.29 -34.98 8.75
CA PRO A 154 -17.88 -34.75 10.14
C PRO A 154 -19.12 -34.42 10.99
N ARG A 155 -19.28 -35.11 12.14
CA ARG A 155 -20.37 -34.85 13.11
C ARG A 155 -19.89 -34.13 14.37
N SER A 156 -18.65 -34.37 14.77
CA SER A 156 -18.00 -33.69 15.87
C SER A 156 -16.50 -33.92 15.78
N ALA A 157 -15.71 -33.12 16.47
CA ALA A 157 -14.30 -33.44 16.70
C ALA A 157 -13.97 -33.35 18.19
N THR A 158 -13.02 -34.17 18.63
CA THR A 158 -12.38 -34.03 19.93
C THR A 158 -10.98 -33.49 19.69
N ILE A 159 -10.73 -32.27 20.14
CA ILE A 159 -9.46 -31.57 19.95
C ILE A 159 -8.81 -31.30 21.30
N THR A 160 -7.51 -31.49 21.39
CA THR A 160 -6.73 -31.12 22.57
C THR A 160 -5.86 -29.94 22.21
N LEU A 161 -6.09 -28.81 22.87
CA LEU A 161 -5.32 -27.59 22.70
C LEU A 161 -4.39 -27.42 23.90
N ALA A 162 -3.14 -27.03 23.65
CA ALA A 162 -2.18 -26.73 24.69
C ALA A 162 -1.57 -25.34 24.53
N THR A 163 -1.35 -24.67 25.64
CA THR A 163 -0.47 -23.50 25.75
C THR A 163 0.81 -23.90 26.47
N LYS A 164 1.69 -22.94 26.78
CA LYS A 164 2.84 -23.21 27.67
C LYS A 164 2.43 -23.53 29.12
N ASP A 165 1.20 -23.20 29.51
CA ASP A 165 0.76 -23.20 30.91
C ASP A 165 -0.43 -24.15 31.19
N GLU A 166 -1.23 -24.50 30.18
CA GLU A 166 -2.43 -25.34 30.32
C GLU A 166 -2.61 -26.25 29.10
N GLU A 167 -3.13 -27.46 29.32
CA GLU A 167 -3.66 -28.32 28.26
C GLU A 167 -5.14 -28.59 28.51
N LYS A 168 -5.95 -28.49 27.45
CA LYS A 168 -7.40 -28.60 27.54
C LYS A 168 -7.97 -29.41 26.38
N ARG A 169 -8.75 -30.43 26.72
CA ARG A 169 -9.48 -31.28 25.76
C ARG A 169 -10.90 -30.74 25.57
N LEU A 170 -11.29 -30.52 24.32
CA LEU A 170 -12.55 -29.92 23.91
C LEU A 170 -13.28 -30.86 22.94
N ARG A 171 -14.60 -30.95 23.09
CA ARG A 171 -15.47 -31.59 22.09
C ARG A 171 -16.21 -30.50 21.34
N VAL A 172 -15.98 -30.41 20.03
CA VAL A 172 -16.52 -29.37 19.16
C VAL A 172 -17.58 -29.94 18.22
N PRO A 173 -18.60 -29.13 17.82
CA PRO A 173 -19.70 -29.58 16.99
C PRO A 173 -19.28 -29.75 15.51
N ALA A 174 -20.21 -30.25 14.69
CA ALA A 174 -19.98 -30.57 13.28
C ALA A 174 -19.43 -29.40 12.46
N GLU A 175 -19.92 -28.19 12.73
CA GLU A 175 -19.55 -26.96 12.03
C GLU A 175 -18.08 -26.59 12.25
N ILE A 176 -17.58 -26.79 13.47
CA ILE A 176 -16.16 -26.57 13.80
C ILE A 176 -15.31 -27.70 13.23
N ALA A 177 -15.78 -28.94 13.33
CA ALA A 177 -15.09 -30.10 12.75
C ALA A 177 -14.94 -29.98 11.22
N ALA A 178 -15.95 -29.49 10.52
CA ALA A 178 -15.89 -29.21 9.09
C ALA A 178 -14.85 -28.13 8.76
N GLN A 179 -14.81 -27.03 9.52
CA GLN A 179 -13.80 -25.98 9.35
C GLN A 179 -12.38 -26.47 9.59
N LEU A 180 -12.15 -27.33 10.60
CA LEU A 180 -10.85 -27.91 10.88
C LEU A 180 -10.32 -28.74 9.69
N ILE A 181 -11.20 -29.46 9.00
CA ILE A 181 -10.87 -30.20 7.76
C ILE A 181 -10.58 -29.24 6.62
N GLU A 182 -11.47 -28.27 6.38
CA GLU A 182 -11.35 -27.31 5.27
C GLU A 182 -10.07 -26.48 5.36
N LEU A 183 -9.67 -26.10 6.58
CA LEU A 183 -8.45 -25.35 6.86
C LEU A 183 -7.19 -26.23 6.93
N GLY A 184 -7.33 -27.55 6.80
CA GLY A 184 -6.23 -28.51 6.87
C GLY A 184 -5.46 -28.40 8.19
N VAL A 185 -6.18 -28.40 9.31
CA VAL A 185 -5.58 -28.32 10.65
C VAL A 185 -4.98 -29.66 11.05
N GLU A 186 -3.72 -29.63 11.48
CA GLU A 186 -2.93 -30.81 11.87
C GLU A 186 -2.38 -30.68 13.29
N GLU A 187 -1.90 -31.79 13.85
CA GLU A 187 -1.12 -31.74 15.09
C GLU A 187 0.12 -30.86 14.92
N GLY A 188 0.37 -30.02 15.93
CA GLY A 188 1.40 -29.00 15.92
C GLY A 188 0.96 -27.66 15.33
N ASP A 189 -0.22 -27.52 14.72
CA ASP A 189 -0.72 -26.21 14.31
C ASP A 189 -1.16 -25.37 15.52
N VAL A 190 -0.90 -24.06 15.50
CA VAL A 190 -1.43 -23.10 16.45
C VAL A 190 -2.71 -22.52 15.88
N ILE A 191 -3.82 -22.72 16.60
CA ILE A 191 -5.13 -22.23 16.21
C ILE A 191 -5.78 -21.44 17.33
N TRP A 192 -6.81 -20.68 16.98
CA TRP A 192 -7.80 -20.24 17.95
C TRP A 192 -9.22 -20.41 17.41
N ILE A 193 -10.15 -20.66 18.34
CA ILE A 193 -11.56 -20.86 18.06
C ILE A 193 -12.34 -19.78 18.81
N ASP A 194 -13.10 -18.98 18.08
CA ASP A 194 -14.01 -17.99 18.66
C ASP A 194 -15.18 -18.70 19.37
N GLU A 195 -15.41 -18.40 20.65
CA GLU A 195 -16.45 -19.07 21.44
C GLU A 195 -17.88 -18.75 20.94
N GLU A 196 -18.13 -17.52 20.49
CA GLU A 196 -19.47 -17.07 20.11
C GLU A 196 -19.85 -17.51 18.69
N THR A 197 -18.90 -17.43 17.77
CA THR A 197 -19.14 -17.70 16.35
C THR A 197 -18.74 -19.10 15.91
N GLY A 198 -17.92 -19.80 16.72
CA GLY A 198 -17.35 -21.11 16.37
C GLY A 198 -16.38 -21.06 15.19
N ARG A 199 -15.91 -19.87 14.79
CA ARG A 199 -15.00 -19.72 13.65
C ARG A 199 -13.58 -20.12 14.06
N VAL A 200 -12.94 -20.93 13.22
CA VAL A 200 -11.58 -21.43 13.42
C VAL A 200 -10.58 -20.58 12.65
N PHE A 201 -9.47 -20.23 13.29
CA PHE A 201 -8.38 -19.45 12.70
C PHE A 201 -7.05 -20.17 12.89
N VAL A 202 -6.34 -20.45 11.79
CA VAL A 202 -5.02 -21.08 11.80
C VAL A 202 -3.96 -19.99 11.77
N GLN A 203 -3.12 -19.93 12.80
CA GLN A 203 -2.04 -18.95 12.87
C GLN A 203 -0.78 -19.45 12.16
N GLY A 204 -0.40 -20.72 12.39
CA GLY A 204 0.85 -21.28 11.89
C GLY A 204 1.22 -22.58 12.57
N LYS A 205 2.48 -23.00 12.50
CA LYS A 205 2.99 -24.23 13.13
C LYS A 205 3.80 -23.91 14.38
N GLY A 206 3.49 -24.57 15.49
CA GLY A 206 4.10 -24.35 16.79
C GLY A 206 5.58 -24.76 16.83
N GLU A 207 6.39 -23.99 17.53
CA GLU A 207 7.80 -24.32 17.81
C GLU A 207 7.87 -25.61 18.67
N GLY A 208 8.27 -26.73 18.07
CA GLY A 208 8.44 -28.03 18.74
C GLY A 208 8.01 -29.27 17.94
N GLY A 209 7.36 -29.10 16.78
CA GLY A 209 7.01 -30.21 15.87
C GLY A 209 8.12 -30.60 14.90
N GLU A 210 7.99 -31.78 14.27
CA GLU A 210 8.98 -32.35 13.33
C GLU A 210 9.48 -31.33 12.28
N THR A 211 10.79 -31.37 12.06
CA THR A 211 11.50 -30.56 11.09
C THR A 211 11.49 -31.20 9.71
N TYR A 212 10.64 -30.69 8.82
CA TYR A 212 10.77 -30.91 7.39
C TYR A 212 11.57 -29.78 6.75
N ASP A 213 12.29 -30.07 5.67
CA ASP A 213 13.14 -29.09 4.96
C ASP A 213 12.33 -27.98 4.24
N ILE A 214 11.02 -28.20 4.03
CA ILE A 214 10.12 -27.27 3.34
C ILE A 214 8.83 -27.11 4.15
N TYR A 215 8.55 -25.89 4.62
CA TYR A 215 7.31 -25.54 5.32
C TYR A 215 6.42 -24.66 4.45
N VAL A 216 5.11 -24.94 4.44
CA VAL A 216 4.09 -24.06 3.84
C VAL A 216 3.50 -23.10 4.88
N LYS A 217 3.46 -23.49 6.17
CA LYS A 217 2.92 -22.69 7.28
C LYS A 217 4.04 -21.99 8.07
N LYS A 218 3.83 -20.71 8.44
CA LYS A 218 4.76 -19.89 9.24
C LYS A 218 4.97 -20.51 10.63
N LYS A 219 6.21 -20.55 11.13
CA LYS A 219 6.50 -20.94 12.52
C LYS A 219 6.05 -19.86 13.49
N ILE A 220 5.36 -20.25 14.56
CA ILE A 220 4.82 -19.35 15.58
C ILE A 220 5.10 -19.91 16.97
N GLU A 221 5.40 -19.02 17.91
CA GLU A 221 5.60 -19.37 19.31
C GLU A 221 4.31 -19.95 19.90
N VAL A 222 4.43 -21.04 20.67
CA VAL A 222 3.29 -21.60 21.40
C VAL A 222 2.73 -20.54 22.37
N PRO A 223 1.41 -20.28 22.35
CA PRO A 223 0.79 -19.27 23.21
C PRO A 223 1.06 -19.52 24.70
N LYS A 224 1.12 -18.44 25.49
CA LYS A 224 1.15 -18.46 26.96
C LYS A 224 -0.24 -18.21 27.54
N GLY A 225 -0.40 -18.48 28.82
CA GLY A 225 -1.62 -18.33 29.60
C GLY A 225 -2.58 -19.51 29.45
N PRO A 226 -3.80 -19.41 29.98
CA PRO A 226 -4.82 -20.45 29.84
C PRO A 226 -5.24 -20.64 28.37
N VAL A 227 -5.70 -21.85 28.04
CA VAL A 227 -6.24 -22.17 26.70
C VAL A 227 -7.47 -21.32 26.42
N TYR A 228 -8.34 -21.16 27.42
CA TYR A 228 -9.49 -20.29 27.34
C TYR A 228 -9.15 -18.90 27.87
N LYS A 229 -9.22 -17.88 27.03
CA LYS A 229 -8.85 -16.51 27.38
C LYS A 229 -9.56 -15.47 26.54
N GLU A 230 -9.53 -14.24 27.02
CA GLU A 230 -9.91 -13.08 26.23
C GLU A 230 -8.73 -12.69 25.32
N LYS A 231 -9.02 -12.53 24.03
CA LYS A 231 -8.06 -12.16 22.99
C LYS A 231 -8.55 -10.89 22.33
N GLU A 232 -7.69 -9.88 22.30
CA GLU A 232 -7.92 -8.67 21.51
C GLU A 232 -7.72 -8.99 20.03
N ILE A 233 -8.76 -8.77 19.24
CA ILE A 233 -8.75 -8.86 17.78
C ILE A 233 -8.72 -7.45 17.23
N THR A 234 -7.68 -7.18 16.46
CA THR A 234 -7.53 -5.90 15.78
C THR A 234 -7.83 -6.08 14.31
N ARG A 235 -8.77 -5.30 13.77
CA ARG A 235 -9.10 -5.26 12.35
C ARG A 235 -8.87 -3.87 11.80
N PHE A 236 -8.49 -3.79 10.53
CA PHE A 236 -8.21 -2.54 9.85
C PHE A 236 -9.08 -2.43 8.60
N PHE A 237 -9.76 -1.30 8.47
CA PHE A 237 -10.60 -0.96 7.31
C PHE A 237 -10.31 0.48 6.90
N THR A 238 -10.45 0.82 5.63
CA THR A 238 -10.53 2.23 5.23
C THR A 238 -11.97 2.74 5.33
N LEU A 239 -12.18 4.06 5.40
CA LEU A 239 -13.54 4.61 5.35
C LEU A 239 -14.26 4.23 4.05
N ASN A 240 -13.52 4.14 2.94
CA ASN A 240 -14.07 3.68 1.67
C ASN A 240 -14.50 2.20 1.70
N ASP A 241 -13.79 1.33 2.41
CA ASP A 241 -14.21 -0.07 2.56
C ASP A 241 -15.53 -0.17 3.32
N LEU A 242 -15.68 0.63 4.39
CA LEU A 242 -16.90 0.70 5.19
C LEU A 242 -18.07 1.29 4.38
N ASP A 243 -17.81 2.32 3.57
CA ASP A 243 -18.78 2.89 2.64
C ASP A 243 -19.30 1.86 1.64
N ILE A 244 -18.39 1.14 0.96
CA ILE A 244 -18.76 0.12 -0.03
C ILE A 244 -19.55 -1.01 0.64
N TYR A 245 -19.12 -1.44 1.82
CA TYR A 245 -19.82 -2.46 2.58
C TYR A 245 -21.26 -2.02 2.92
N GLN A 246 -21.41 -0.81 3.45
CA GLN A 246 -22.71 -0.27 3.85
C GLN A 246 -23.63 -0.05 2.65
N ALA A 247 -23.10 0.51 1.55
CA ALA A 247 -23.83 0.69 0.30
C ALA A 247 -24.32 -0.65 -0.27
N ARG A 248 -23.45 -1.68 -0.26
CA ARG A 248 -23.81 -3.03 -0.72
C ARG A 248 -24.92 -3.66 0.14
N GLN A 249 -24.90 -3.45 1.45
CA GLN A 249 -25.97 -3.95 2.32
C GLN A 249 -27.32 -3.28 2.02
N GLN A 250 -27.34 -1.96 1.84
CA GLN A 250 -28.55 -1.24 1.45
C GLN A 250 -29.04 -1.66 0.06
N GLY A 251 -28.13 -1.84 -0.90
CA GLY A 251 -28.46 -2.32 -2.24
C GLY A 251 -29.09 -3.72 -2.23
N LEU A 252 -28.58 -4.63 -1.39
CA LEU A 252 -29.16 -5.96 -1.22
C LEU A 252 -30.57 -5.90 -0.62
N LEU A 253 -30.79 -5.08 0.41
CA LEU A 253 -32.12 -4.85 0.99
C LEU A 253 -33.10 -4.30 -0.05
N SER A 254 -32.66 -3.32 -0.85
CA SER A 254 -33.45 -2.76 -1.95
C SER A 254 -33.79 -3.81 -2.99
N ALA A 255 -32.82 -4.62 -3.42
CA ALA A 255 -33.05 -5.70 -4.38
C ALA A 255 -34.03 -6.76 -3.85
N MET A 256 -33.99 -7.07 -2.55
CA MET A 256 -34.95 -7.99 -1.92
C MET A 256 -36.37 -7.42 -1.88
N ILE A 257 -36.53 -6.10 -1.71
CA ILE A 257 -37.85 -5.45 -1.63
C ILE A 257 -38.42 -5.21 -3.04
N PHE A 258 -37.60 -4.79 -3.99
CA PHE A 258 -38.04 -4.28 -5.28
C PHE A 258 -37.75 -5.22 -6.47
N GLY A 259 -37.00 -6.30 -6.27
CA GLY A 259 -36.76 -7.34 -7.27
C GLY A 259 -35.72 -7.00 -8.35
N PHE A 260 -35.03 -5.86 -8.23
CA PHE A 260 -33.92 -5.48 -9.11
C PHE A 260 -32.80 -4.83 -8.30
N ALA A 261 -31.54 -5.14 -8.66
CA ALA A 261 -30.38 -4.45 -8.11
C ALA A 261 -30.09 -3.22 -8.97
N ALA A 262 -30.28 -2.02 -8.42
CA ALA A 262 -29.68 -0.83 -9.00
C ALA A 262 -28.17 -0.89 -8.71
N GLU A 263 -27.34 -1.02 -9.73
CA GLU A 263 -25.90 -0.78 -9.60
C GLU A 263 -25.68 0.73 -9.45
N GLU A 264 -25.76 1.23 -8.22
CA GLU A 264 -25.35 2.60 -7.94
C GLU A 264 -23.83 2.72 -8.08
N ARG A 265 -23.40 3.36 -9.16
CA ARG A 265 -21.98 3.59 -9.45
C ARG A 265 -21.33 4.58 -8.49
N GLU A 266 -22.12 5.38 -7.78
CA GLU A 266 -21.69 6.40 -6.82
C GLU A 266 -22.22 6.04 -5.44
N ILE A 267 -21.44 6.30 -4.38
CA ILE A 267 -21.89 6.02 -3.02
C ILE A 267 -22.70 7.21 -2.51
N PRO A 268 -23.97 7.01 -2.09
CA PRO A 268 -24.80 8.09 -1.57
C PRO A 268 -24.20 8.78 -0.34
N ASN A 269 -24.48 10.08 -0.20
CA ASN A 269 -23.94 10.87 0.92
C ASN A 269 -24.52 10.47 2.28
N ASP A 270 -25.74 9.95 2.33
CA ASP A 270 -26.37 9.41 3.53
C ASP A 270 -25.67 8.13 4.01
N VAL A 271 -25.21 7.27 3.10
CA VAL A 271 -24.37 6.11 3.43
C VAL A 271 -23.08 6.58 4.10
N ARG A 272 -22.39 7.57 3.53
CA ARG A 272 -21.16 8.13 4.08
C ARG A 272 -21.36 8.73 5.47
N LYS A 273 -22.44 9.48 5.66
CA LYS A 273 -22.79 10.04 6.98
C LYS A 273 -23.04 8.94 8.01
N ALA A 274 -23.76 7.88 7.65
CA ALA A 274 -23.99 6.75 8.54
C ALA A 274 -22.68 6.04 8.93
N VAL A 275 -21.75 5.90 7.98
CA VAL A 275 -20.40 5.36 8.25
C VAL A 275 -19.62 6.29 9.17
N ASP A 276 -19.63 7.60 8.92
CA ASP A 276 -18.93 8.58 9.74
C ASP A 276 -19.45 8.56 11.20
N GLU A 277 -20.77 8.53 11.39
CA GLU A 277 -21.41 8.41 12.71
C GLU A 277 -21.03 7.10 13.41
N PHE A 278 -21.01 5.98 12.67
CA PHE A 278 -20.59 4.68 13.19
C PHE A 278 -19.14 4.70 13.66
N VAL A 279 -18.24 5.27 12.86
CA VAL A 279 -16.81 5.38 13.18
C VAL A 279 -16.58 6.30 14.38
N MET A 280 -17.25 7.46 14.44
CA MET A 280 -17.18 8.36 15.59
C MET A 280 -17.63 7.67 16.87
N LYS A 281 -18.71 6.88 16.81
CA LYS A 281 -19.19 6.10 17.95
C LYS A 281 -18.18 5.03 18.40
N LEU A 282 -17.56 4.32 17.46
CA LEU A 282 -16.51 3.34 17.79
C LEU A 282 -15.34 3.97 18.53
N ILE A 283 -14.93 5.17 18.12
CA ILE A 283 -13.84 5.92 18.76
C ILE A 283 -14.25 6.39 20.14
N SER A 284 -15.47 6.96 20.29
CA SER A 284 -15.96 7.43 21.60
C SER A 284 -16.12 6.28 22.61
N ASP A 285 -16.47 5.09 22.12
CA ASP A 285 -16.60 3.87 22.92
C ASP A 285 -15.22 3.24 23.27
N GLY A 286 -14.11 3.79 22.75
CA GLY A 286 -12.76 3.23 22.93
C GLY A 286 -12.54 1.90 22.19
N LYS A 287 -13.41 1.57 21.23
CA LYS A 287 -13.38 0.32 20.45
C LYS A 287 -12.68 0.48 19.10
N GLY A 288 -12.18 1.67 18.79
CA GLY A 288 -11.37 1.88 17.61
C GLY A 288 -10.60 3.19 17.63
N GLU A 289 -9.70 3.32 16.67
CA GLU A 289 -8.90 4.52 16.45
C GLU A 289 -8.82 4.86 14.96
N LEU A 290 -8.77 6.15 14.64
CA LEU A 290 -8.49 6.61 13.29
C LEU A 290 -7.00 6.54 13.03
N VAL A 291 -6.65 5.99 11.87
CA VAL A 291 -5.29 5.96 11.35
C VAL A 291 -5.24 6.91 10.15
N PRO A 292 -4.78 8.16 10.32
CA PRO A 292 -4.66 9.08 9.21
C PRO A 292 -3.61 8.55 8.24
N GLY A 293 -4.01 8.32 7.00
CA GLY A 293 -3.13 7.92 5.92
C GLY A 293 -2.69 9.09 5.07
N VAL A 294 -2.12 8.75 3.91
CA VAL A 294 -1.56 9.69 2.94
C VAL A 294 -2.29 9.51 1.62
N LEU A 295 -2.80 10.62 1.08
CA LEU A 295 -3.23 10.71 -0.32
C LEU A 295 -2.12 11.41 -1.11
N PHE A 296 -1.46 10.66 -1.97
CA PHE A 296 -0.45 11.16 -2.90
C PHE A 296 -1.07 11.39 -4.29
N ILE A 297 -1.00 12.63 -4.78
CA ILE A 297 -1.44 12.99 -6.13
C ILE A 297 -0.22 13.43 -6.94
N ASP A 298 0.09 12.68 -8.01
CA ASP A 298 1.18 13.02 -8.93
C ASP A 298 0.69 13.90 -10.08
N ASP A 299 1.60 14.66 -10.69
CA ASP A 299 1.34 15.57 -11.81
C ASP A 299 0.20 16.57 -11.58
N VAL A 300 0.14 17.19 -10.39
CA VAL A 300 -1.00 18.02 -9.95
C VAL A 300 -1.29 19.25 -10.81
N HIS A 301 -0.34 19.68 -11.64
CA HIS A 301 -0.54 20.70 -12.66
C HIS A 301 -1.61 20.32 -13.70
N MET A 302 -2.01 19.06 -13.75
CA MET A 302 -3.07 18.55 -14.63
C MET A 302 -4.48 18.70 -14.06
N LEU A 303 -4.62 19.09 -12.78
CA LEU A 303 -5.90 19.33 -12.12
C LEU A 303 -6.51 20.67 -12.54
N ASP A 304 -7.83 20.69 -12.69
CA ASP A 304 -8.61 21.89 -12.97
C ASP A 304 -9.01 22.66 -11.70
N ILE A 305 -9.47 23.90 -11.89
CA ILE A 305 -9.88 24.78 -10.79
C ILE A 305 -11.01 24.19 -9.92
N GLU A 306 -11.94 23.44 -10.50
CA GLU A 306 -13.02 22.78 -9.76
C GLU A 306 -12.48 21.70 -8.81
N THR A 307 -11.51 20.93 -9.29
CA THR A 307 -10.83 19.90 -8.51
C THR A 307 -10.02 20.52 -7.36
N TRP A 308 -9.32 21.63 -7.62
CA TRP A 308 -8.62 22.37 -6.57
C TRP A 308 -9.57 22.91 -5.50
N ALA A 309 -10.71 23.47 -5.89
CA ALA A 309 -11.72 23.94 -4.94
C ALA A 309 -12.26 22.79 -4.07
N TYR A 310 -12.49 21.62 -4.67
CA TYR A 310 -12.90 20.42 -3.94
C TYR A 310 -11.83 19.95 -2.94
N LEU A 311 -10.56 19.86 -3.36
CA LEU A 311 -9.45 19.47 -2.48
C LEU A 311 -9.22 20.47 -1.35
N SER A 312 -9.31 21.77 -1.63
CA SER A 312 -9.17 22.84 -0.63
C SER A 312 -10.21 22.71 0.49
N ARG A 313 -11.47 22.43 0.13
CA ARG A 313 -12.53 22.14 1.11
C ARG A 313 -12.30 20.83 1.86
N ALA A 314 -11.81 19.79 1.18
CA ALA A 314 -11.52 18.50 1.81
C ALA A 314 -10.40 18.60 2.87
N MET A 315 -9.42 19.49 2.67
CA MET A 315 -8.35 19.75 3.64
C MET A 315 -8.84 20.42 4.94
N GLU A 316 -10.00 21.07 4.91
CA GLU A 316 -10.62 21.70 6.09
C GLU A 316 -11.40 20.70 6.95
N SER A 317 -11.64 19.48 6.44
CA SER A 317 -12.36 18.44 7.19
C SER A 317 -11.51 17.89 8.33
N GLU A 318 -12.17 17.55 9.46
CA GLU A 318 -11.53 16.84 10.58
C GLU A 318 -11.04 15.44 10.16
N LEU A 319 -11.76 14.79 9.24
CA LEU A 319 -11.42 13.50 8.65
C LEU A 319 -10.72 13.72 7.30
N SER A 320 -9.63 14.48 7.28
CA SER A 320 -8.82 14.69 6.08
C SER A 320 -7.52 13.89 6.17
N PRO A 321 -7.15 13.12 5.14
CA PRO A 321 -5.85 12.46 5.11
C PRO A 321 -4.74 13.49 4.88
N ILE A 322 -3.49 13.07 5.07
CA ILE A 322 -2.34 13.90 4.73
C ILE A 322 -2.25 13.99 3.21
N LEU A 323 -2.47 15.19 2.67
CA LEU A 323 -2.37 15.44 1.24
C LEU A 323 -0.92 15.72 0.84
N ILE A 324 -0.35 14.86 0.00
CA ILE A 324 0.96 15.06 -0.61
C ILE A 324 0.78 15.19 -2.13
N LEU A 325 1.22 16.32 -2.67
CA LEU A 325 1.07 16.69 -4.06
C LEU A 325 2.46 16.69 -4.72
N ALA A 326 2.56 16.28 -5.97
CA ALA A 326 3.80 16.36 -6.73
C ALA A 326 3.63 17.03 -8.09
N THR A 327 4.64 17.82 -8.46
CA THR A 327 4.70 18.46 -9.78
C THR A 327 6.13 18.56 -10.27
N ASN A 328 6.28 18.51 -11.58
CA ASN A 328 7.52 18.74 -12.32
C ASN A 328 7.47 20.04 -13.14
N ARG A 329 6.38 20.81 -13.07
CA ARG A 329 6.20 22.07 -13.80
C ARG A 329 6.65 23.26 -12.97
N GLY A 330 7.25 24.25 -13.65
CA GLY A 330 7.48 25.59 -13.12
C GLY A 330 6.20 26.42 -13.18
N ILE A 331 6.22 27.58 -13.86
CA ILE A 331 5.00 28.37 -14.10
C ILE A 331 4.17 27.70 -15.20
N THR A 332 2.87 27.53 -14.97
CA THR A 332 1.94 27.03 -15.98
C THR A 332 0.51 27.49 -15.69
N LYS A 333 -0.38 27.39 -16.68
CA LYS A 333 -1.78 27.75 -16.53
C LYS A 333 -2.50 26.78 -15.60
N ILE A 334 -3.36 27.32 -14.73
CA ILE A 334 -4.33 26.51 -13.96
C ILE A 334 -5.41 26.05 -14.95
N ARG A 335 -5.58 24.75 -15.11
CA ARG A 335 -6.55 24.19 -16.06
C ARG A 335 -7.97 24.66 -15.77
N GLY A 336 -8.71 24.98 -16.84
CA GLY A 336 -10.03 25.58 -16.76
C GLY A 336 -10.02 27.11 -16.57
N THR A 337 -8.83 27.74 -16.54
CA THR A 337 -8.67 29.20 -16.43
C THR A 337 -7.56 29.70 -17.35
N ASP A 338 -7.47 31.03 -17.51
CA ASP A 338 -6.34 31.70 -18.17
C ASP A 338 -5.26 32.18 -17.20
N VAL A 339 -5.38 31.86 -15.91
CA VAL A 339 -4.45 32.31 -14.88
C VAL A 339 -3.22 31.42 -14.89
N GLU A 340 -2.04 32.03 -15.05
CA GLU A 340 -0.76 31.37 -14.80
C GLU A 340 -0.40 31.44 -13.32
N SER A 341 0.09 30.33 -12.79
CA SER A 341 0.49 30.23 -11.38
C SER A 341 1.72 29.33 -11.23
N PRO A 342 2.55 29.54 -10.19
CA PRO A 342 3.57 28.56 -9.83
C PRO A 342 2.97 27.16 -9.73
N HIS A 343 3.58 26.23 -10.45
CA HIS A 343 3.24 24.81 -10.48
C HIS A 343 1.85 24.46 -11.03
N GLY A 344 1.10 25.43 -11.56
CA GLY A 344 -0.29 25.25 -11.98
C GLY A 344 -1.26 25.06 -10.81
N VAL A 345 -0.87 25.52 -9.62
CA VAL A 345 -1.65 25.41 -8.37
C VAL A 345 -2.24 26.79 -8.03
N PRO A 346 -3.53 26.90 -7.65
CA PRO A 346 -4.10 28.15 -7.17
C PRO A 346 -3.34 28.76 -5.99
N LEU A 347 -3.23 30.09 -5.93
CA LEU A 347 -2.43 30.78 -4.90
C LEU A 347 -2.95 30.51 -3.47
N ASP A 348 -4.28 30.48 -3.31
CA ASP A 348 -4.95 30.16 -2.05
C ASP A 348 -4.64 28.73 -1.57
N MET A 349 -4.49 27.80 -2.50
CA MET A 349 -4.04 26.44 -2.20
C MET A 349 -2.54 26.42 -1.86
N LEU A 350 -1.70 27.14 -2.61
CA LEU A 350 -0.25 27.22 -2.35
C LEU A 350 0.06 27.74 -0.94
N ASP A 351 -0.70 28.71 -0.43
CA ASP A 351 -0.54 29.24 0.92
C ASP A 351 -0.78 28.20 2.03
N ARG A 352 -1.51 27.11 1.72
CA ARG A 352 -1.77 25.98 2.64
C ARG A 352 -0.76 24.84 2.49
N LEU A 353 0.14 24.92 1.51
CA LEU A 353 1.07 23.84 1.17
C LEU A 353 2.48 24.14 1.69
N ILE A 354 3.09 23.15 2.34
CA ILE A 354 4.51 23.14 2.65
C ILE A 354 5.26 22.63 1.42
N ILE A 355 6.10 23.47 0.84
CA ILE A 355 6.81 23.14 -0.39
C ILE A 355 8.16 22.46 -0.07
N ILE A 356 8.32 21.21 -0.49
CA ILE A 356 9.60 20.47 -0.44
C ILE A 356 10.19 20.42 -1.83
N ARG A 357 11.43 20.90 -1.98
CA ARG A 357 12.13 20.91 -3.27
C ARG A 357 13.06 19.71 -3.37
N THR A 358 12.98 18.99 -4.48
CA THR A 358 13.95 17.95 -4.87
C THR A 358 14.92 18.52 -5.90
N LYS A 359 16.18 18.08 -5.85
CA LYS A 359 17.24 18.53 -6.76
C LYS A 359 17.62 17.41 -7.74
N PRO A 360 18.22 17.72 -8.90
CA PRO A 360 18.91 16.70 -9.69
C PRO A 360 19.93 15.94 -8.82
N TYR A 361 20.06 14.63 -9.05
CA TYR A 361 21.04 13.82 -8.33
C TYR A 361 22.47 14.18 -8.75
N THR A 362 23.38 14.14 -7.79
CA THR A 362 24.83 14.22 -8.01
C THR A 362 25.36 12.91 -8.59
N ALA A 363 26.55 12.94 -9.19
CA ALA A 363 27.17 11.73 -9.77
C ALA A 363 27.34 10.61 -8.74
N ASP A 364 27.70 10.93 -7.51
CA ASP A 364 27.84 9.95 -6.42
C ASP A 364 26.50 9.30 -6.05
N GLU A 365 25.42 10.10 -5.97
CA GLU A 365 24.07 9.58 -5.74
C GLU A 365 23.61 8.70 -6.91
N VAL A 366 23.83 9.13 -8.15
CA VAL A 366 23.50 8.36 -9.36
C VAL A 366 24.23 7.01 -9.35
N ARG A 367 25.53 7.01 -9.07
CA ARG A 367 26.36 5.81 -9.01
C ARG A 367 25.83 4.82 -7.98
N GLU A 368 25.52 5.28 -6.77
CA GLU A 368 25.00 4.42 -5.70
C GLU A 368 23.59 3.89 -6.03
N ILE A 369 22.73 4.71 -6.64
CA ILE A 369 21.40 4.25 -7.08
C ILE A 369 21.54 3.15 -8.13
N ILE A 370 22.42 3.32 -9.13
CA ILE A 370 22.66 2.30 -10.17
C ILE A 370 23.16 1.00 -9.54
N LYS A 371 24.09 1.06 -8.56
CA LYS A 371 24.54 -0.14 -7.83
C LYS A 371 23.40 -0.88 -7.13
N ILE A 372 22.50 -0.14 -6.46
CA ILE A 372 21.34 -0.75 -5.79
C ILE A 372 20.42 -1.42 -6.82
N ARG A 373 20.10 -0.73 -7.91
CA ARG A 373 19.24 -1.26 -8.98
C ARG A 373 19.84 -2.49 -9.66
N ALA A 374 21.13 -2.47 -9.97
CA ALA A 374 21.83 -3.62 -10.52
C ALA A 374 21.74 -4.84 -9.58
N ARG A 375 21.89 -4.63 -8.26
CA ARG A 375 21.71 -5.73 -7.28
C ARG A 375 20.28 -6.26 -7.21
N GLU A 376 19.28 -5.38 -7.25
CA GLU A 376 17.86 -5.76 -7.27
C GLU A 376 17.52 -6.59 -8.51
N GLU A 377 18.04 -6.18 -9.67
CA GLU A 377 17.87 -6.87 -10.95
C GLU A 377 18.81 -8.07 -11.14
N LYS A 378 19.69 -8.35 -10.16
CA LYS A 378 20.70 -9.42 -10.18
C LYS A 378 21.64 -9.33 -11.38
N VAL A 379 22.00 -8.10 -11.74
CA VAL A 379 22.92 -7.73 -12.80
C VAL A 379 24.30 -7.43 -12.21
N SER A 380 25.34 -8.05 -12.77
CA SER A 380 26.74 -7.75 -12.41
C SER A 380 27.33 -6.73 -13.39
N LEU A 381 27.95 -5.68 -12.85
CA LEU A 381 28.56 -4.60 -13.61
C LEU A 381 30.06 -4.57 -13.36
N THR A 382 30.85 -4.39 -14.42
CA THR A 382 32.24 -3.95 -14.29
C THR A 382 32.29 -2.52 -13.74
N ASN A 383 33.43 -2.12 -13.14
CA ASN A 383 33.60 -0.75 -12.64
C ASN A 383 33.48 0.29 -13.77
N ASP A 384 34.01 -0.02 -14.95
CA ASP A 384 33.98 0.86 -16.13
C ASP A 384 32.56 1.01 -16.69
N ALA A 385 31.78 -0.07 -16.73
CA ALA A 385 30.37 0.00 -17.10
C ALA A 385 29.56 0.85 -16.11
N LEU A 386 29.84 0.71 -14.81
CA LEU A 386 29.19 1.53 -13.78
C LEU A 386 29.55 3.00 -13.92
N GLU A 387 30.80 3.34 -14.23
CA GLU A 387 31.22 4.72 -14.51
C GLU A 387 30.51 5.30 -15.74
N GLU A 388 30.43 4.54 -16.83
CA GLU A 388 29.72 4.97 -18.04
C GLU A 388 28.23 5.18 -17.78
N LEU A 389 27.56 4.24 -17.09
CA LEU A 389 26.16 4.40 -16.69
C LEU A 389 25.95 5.59 -15.74
N THR A 390 26.91 5.87 -14.85
CA THR A 390 26.86 7.04 -13.95
C THR A 390 26.93 8.34 -14.76
N LYS A 391 27.83 8.39 -15.75
CA LYS A 391 27.96 9.52 -16.66
C LYS A 391 26.66 9.73 -17.45
N ILE A 392 26.11 8.67 -18.06
CA ILE A 392 24.82 8.72 -18.76
C ILE A 392 23.70 9.20 -17.82
N GLY A 393 23.66 8.70 -16.58
CA GLY A 393 22.65 9.08 -15.60
C GLY A 393 22.70 10.56 -15.20
N THR A 394 23.90 11.14 -15.22
CA THR A 394 24.14 12.55 -14.87
C THR A 394 23.90 13.48 -16.07
N GLU A 395 24.36 13.10 -17.26
CA GLU A 395 24.26 13.91 -18.48
C GLU A 395 22.86 13.83 -19.10
N GLU A 396 22.24 12.65 -19.14
CA GLU A 396 20.94 12.41 -19.76
C GLU A 396 19.82 12.38 -18.73
N SER A 397 19.67 11.26 -18.02
CA SER A 397 18.80 11.11 -16.86
C SER A 397 19.05 9.77 -16.16
N LEU A 398 18.86 9.73 -14.84
CA LEU A 398 18.93 8.50 -14.05
C LEU A 398 17.97 7.41 -14.56
N ARG A 399 16.76 7.80 -14.99
CA ARG A 399 15.77 6.85 -15.55
C ARG A 399 16.31 6.16 -16.79
N TYR A 400 16.91 6.93 -17.69
CA TYR A 400 17.49 6.40 -18.91
C TYR A 400 18.66 5.45 -18.62
N ALA A 401 19.58 5.83 -17.72
CA ALA A 401 20.69 4.96 -17.31
C ALA A 401 20.21 3.62 -16.71
N ILE A 402 19.18 3.64 -15.86
CA ILE A 402 18.59 2.41 -15.29
C ILE A 402 17.94 1.56 -16.40
N GLN A 403 17.22 2.18 -17.33
CA GLN A 403 16.59 1.46 -18.46
C GLN A 403 17.59 0.76 -19.37
N LEU A 404 18.84 1.22 -19.41
CA LEU A 404 19.91 0.58 -20.19
C LEU A 404 20.46 -0.71 -19.53
N LEU A 405 20.20 -0.96 -18.23
CA LEU A 405 20.73 -2.14 -17.53
C LEU A 405 20.26 -3.46 -18.17
N ALA A 406 18.95 -3.63 -18.35
CA ALA A 406 18.37 -4.83 -18.94
C ALA A 406 18.86 -5.11 -20.38
N PRO A 407 18.80 -4.16 -21.33
CA PRO A 407 19.32 -4.41 -22.67
C PRO A 407 20.86 -4.58 -22.69
N ALA A 408 21.61 -3.91 -21.83
CA ALA A 408 23.06 -4.15 -21.70
C ALA A 408 23.36 -5.55 -21.15
N GLN A 409 22.52 -6.08 -20.24
CA GLN A 409 22.62 -7.45 -19.75
C GLN A 409 22.38 -8.49 -20.85
N LEU A 410 21.38 -8.26 -21.71
CA LEU A 410 21.11 -9.11 -22.86
C LEU A 410 22.29 -9.09 -23.84
N ARG A 411 22.81 -7.89 -24.13
CA ARG A 411 23.98 -7.73 -24.99
C ARG A 411 25.19 -8.49 -24.45
N ALA A 412 25.50 -8.32 -23.17
CA ALA A 412 26.60 -9.01 -22.50
C ALA A 412 26.48 -10.54 -22.64
N GLN A 413 25.26 -11.10 -22.50
CA GLN A 413 25.02 -12.53 -22.67
C GLN A 413 25.25 -13.01 -24.11
N GLU A 414 24.82 -12.23 -25.12
CA GLU A 414 25.02 -12.57 -26.53
C GLU A 414 26.50 -12.66 -26.92
N VAL A 415 27.34 -11.80 -26.33
CA VAL A 415 28.79 -11.80 -26.59
C VAL A 415 29.58 -12.72 -25.65
N GLY A 416 28.90 -13.37 -24.70
CA GLY A 416 29.51 -14.28 -23.74
C GLY A 416 30.24 -13.60 -22.57
N HIS A 417 29.94 -12.32 -22.30
CA HIS A 417 30.42 -11.63 -21.10
C HIS A 417 29.70 -12.13 -19.84
N LYS A 418 30.45 -12.32 -18.75
CA LYS A 418 29.90 -12.72 -17.44
C LYS A 418 29.29 -11.54 -16.68
N GLU A 419 29.79 -10.34 -16.93
CA GLU A 419 29.37 -9.08 -16.32
C GLU A 419 29.22 -8.06 -17.43
N ILE A 420 28.33 -7.07 -17.25
CA ILE A 420 28.17 -6.00 -18.22
C ILE A 420 29.46 -5.18 -18.28
N ALA A 421 30.06 -5.15 -19.47
CA ALA A 421 31.23 -4.35 -19.78
C ALA A 421 30.81 -2.98 -20.33
N LYS A 422 31.77 -2.05 -20.40
CA LYS A 422 31.52 -0.68 -20.90
C LYS A 422 31.02 -0.70 -22.34
N GLU A 423 31.57 -1.59 -23.17
CA GLU A 423 31.24 -1.75 -24.58
C GLU A 423 29.79 -2.20 -24.78
N ASP A 424 29.24 -2.98 -23.85
CA ASP A 424 27.85 -3.42 -23.88
C ASP A 424 26.91 -2.23 -23.65
N VAL A 425 27.25 -1.36 -22.69
CA VAL A 425 26.50 -0.12 -22.40
C VAL A 425 26.57 0.84 -23.59
N GLU A 426 27.76 1.07 -24.15
CA GLU A 426 27.96 1.93 -25.32
C GLU A 426 27.22 1.40 -26.55
N TYR A 427 27.22 0.07 -26.76
CA TYR A 427 26.48 -0.55 -27.85
C TYR A 427 24.98 -0.27 -27.74
N VAL A 428 24.40 -0.49 -26.57
CA VAL A 428 22.97 -0.31 -26.33
C VAL A 428 22.57 1.17 -26.37
N LYS A 429 23.39 2.06 -25.83
CA LYS A 429 23.18 3.52 -25.89
C LYS A 429 23.07 4.03 -27.34
N ARG A 430 23.77 3.41 -28.29
CA ARG A 430 23.65 3.78 -29.71
C ARG A 430 22.32 3.37 -30.34
N LEU A 431 21.63 2.38 -29.78
CA LEU A 431 20.38 1.84 -30.33
C LEU A 431 19.13 2.52 -29.75
N PHE A 432 19.18 2.90 -28.47
CA PHE A 432 18.06 3.51 -27.76
C PHE A 432 18.38 4.97 -27.48
N LEU A 433 17.51 5.89 -27.90
CA LEU A 433 17.73 7.32 -27.65
C LEU A 433 17.21 7.73 -26.28
N SER A 434 17.92 8.65 -25.62
CA SER A 434 17.39 9.39 -24.47
C SER A 434 16.24 10.31 -24.90
N VAL A 435 15.45 10.80 -23.93
CA VAL A 435 14.41 11.81 -24.22
C VAL A 435 15.03 13.09 -24.81
N LYS A 436 16.21 13.51 -24.34
CA LYS A 436 16.88 14.71 -24.85
C LYS A 436 17.31 14.49 -26.30
N GLU A 437 17.93 13.35 -26.59
CA GLU A 437 18.35 12.97 -27.94
C GLU A 437 17.14 12.82 -28.88
N SER A 438 16.04 12.22 -28.41
CA SER A 438 14.79 12.09 -29.18
C SER A 438 14.17 13.45 -29.52
N VAL A 439 14.13 14.38 -28.56
CA VAL A 439 13.64 15.75 -28.83
C VAL A 439 14.54 16.46 -29.85
N GLN A 440 15.85 16.29 -29.77
CA GLN A 440 16.78 16.87 -30.72
C GLN A 440 16.59 16.27 -32.12
N TYR A 441 16.42 14.96 -32.22
CA TYR A 441 16.12 14.25 -33.47
C TYR A 441 14.82 14.77 -34.11
N VAL A 442 13.74 14.92 -33.34
CA VAL A 442 12.48 15.45 -33.87
C VAL A 442 12.62 16.89 -34.38
N LYS A 443 13.43 17.73 -33.71
CA LYS A 443 13.71 19.10 -34.17
C LYS A 443 14.53 19.13 -35.45
N GLU A 444 15.54 18.28 -35.56
CA GLU A 444 16.40 18.22 -36.74
C GLU A 444 15.63 17.77 -37.98
N TYR A 445 14.70 16.83 -37.81
CA TYR A 445 13.88 16.28 -38.90
C TYR A 445 12.44 16.83 -38.92
N GLU A 446 12.19 18.01 -38.35
CA GLU A 446 10.85 18.57 -38.18
C GLU A 446 10.05 18.59 -39.50
N ASN A 447 10.70 18.91 -40.62
CA ASN A 447 10.07 18.98 -41.94
C ASN A 447 9.61 17.62 -42.50
N TYR A 448 10.08 16.51 -41.92
CA TYR A 448 9.67 15.15 -42.31
C TYR A 448 8.58 14.58 -41.39
N PHE A 449 8.36 15.17 -40.22
CA PHE A 449 7.31 14.75 -39.30
C PHE A 449 5.97 15.41 -39.65
N LEU A 450 4.89 14.63 -39.63
CA LEU A 450 3.53 15.15 -39.75
C LEU A 450 3.18 15.95 -38.49
N ARG A 451 2.57 17.12 -38.70
CA ARG A 451 2.12 18.00 -37.62
C ARG A 451 0.73 17.65 -37.11
#